data_AF-A0A8T4TN83-F1
#
_entry.id   AF-A0A8T4TN83-F1
#
_cell.length_a   1.000
_cell.length_b   1.000
_cell.length_c   1.000
_cell.angle_alpha   90.00
_cell.angle_beta   90.00
_cell.angle_gamma   90.00
#
_symmetry.space_group_name_H-M   'P 1'
#
loop_
_entity.id
_entity.type
_entity.pdbx_description
1 polymer ?
#
loop_
_entity_poly.entity_id
_entity_poly.type
_entity_poly.pdbx_seq_one_letter_code
_entity_poly.pdbx_strand_id
1 'polypeptide(L)'
;MKTITYVNQKSLANILGLFGFFSGLVSGIIFSLTSSIAESMMGIPLATGLGVLTIVFSPIAYGAVGYVSGYIGASIYNKIIVPKMGGIEIELE
;
A
#
# COMPACT_ATOMS: atom_id res chain seq x y z
N MET A 1 -28.96 11.85 -1.70
CA MET A 1 -27.78 11.60 -2.55
C MET A 1 -26.78 12.72 -2.39
N LYS A 2 -25.52 12.38 -2.14
CA LYS A 2 -24.42 13.34 -2.09
C LYS A 2 -23.40 12.95 -3.16
N THR A 3 -22.98 13.89 -3.99
CA THR A 3 -21.98 13.62 -5.03
C THR A 3 -20.60 14.01 -4.51
N ILE A 4 -19.66 13.07 -4.49
CA ILE A 4 -18.24 13.37 -4.29
C ILE A 4 -17.70 13.84 -5.63
N THR A 5 -17.24 15.08 -5.67
CA THR A 5 -16.59 15.70 -6.83
C THR A 5 -15.12 16.00 -6.57
N TYR A 6 -14.63 15.72 -5.36
CA TYR A 6 -13.27 15.99 -4.99
C TYR A 6 -12.78 15.02 -3.92
N VAL A 7 -11.58 14.49 -4.13
CA VAL A 7 -10.83 13.68 -3.16
C VAL A 7 -9.54 14.41 -2.81
N ASN A 8 -9.33 14.66 -1.52
CA ASN A 8 -8.10 15.29 -1.06
C ASN A 8 -6.90 14.35 -1.28
N GLN A 9 -5.92 14.80 -2.07
CA GLN A 9 -4.72 14.03 -2.41
C GLN A 9 -3.93 13.58 -1.19
N LYS A 10 -3.68 14.50 -0.24
CA LYS A 10 -2.91 14.21 0.97
C LYS A 10 -3.64 13.20 1.85
N SER A 11 -4.97 13.33 1.98
CA SER A 11 -5.77 12.38 2.74
C SER A 11 -5.71 10.97 2.14
N LEU A 12 -5.97 10.83 0.83
CA LEU A 12 -5.92 9.52 0.18
C LEU A 12 -4.51 8.92 0.18
N ALA A 13 -3.48 9.73 -0.06
CA ALA A 13 -2.09 9.31 0.03
C ALA A 13 -1.71 8.83 1.43
N ASN A 14 -2.11 9.54 2.49
CA ASN A 14 -1.86 9.11 3.86
C ASN A 14 -2.58 7.79 4.18
N ILE A 15 -3.84 7.64 3.79
CA ILE A 15 -4.62 6.41 4.01
C ILE A 15 -3.96 5.24 3.30
N LEU A 16 -3.71 5.36 1.99
CA LEU A 16 -3.10 4.28 1.21
C LEU A 16 -1.64 4.02 1.58
N GLY A 17 -0.90 5.04 2.00
CA GLY A 17 0.44 4.87 2.55
C GLY A 17 0.44 4.11 3.87
N LEU A 18 -0.52 4.37 4.75
CA LEU A 18 -0.69 3.63 6.00
C LEU A 18 -1.10 2.18 5.74
N PHE A 19 -2.07 1.95 4.85
CA PHE A 19 -2.44 0.60 4.42
C PHE A 19 -1.23 -0.14 3.81
N GLY A 20 -0.49 0.52 2.92
CA GLY A 20 0.72 0.00 2.32
C GLY A 20 1.77 -0.37 3.36
N PHE A 21 1.99 0.48 4.37
CA PHE A 21 2.91 0.19 5.47
C PHE A 21 2.54 -1.10 6.21
N PHE A 22 1.27 -1.25 6.62
CA PHE A 22 0.80 -2.46 7.29
C PHE A 22 0.85 -3.69 6.38
N SER A 23 0.47 -3.57 5.11
CA SER A 23 0.60 -4.66 4.13
C SER A 23 2.05 -5.07 3.92
N GLY A 24 2.98 -4.11 3.88
CA GLY A 24 4.42 -4.36 3.77
C GLY A 24 4.98 -5.03 5.03
N LEU A 25 4.49 -4.67 6.21
CA LEU A 25 4.86 -5.35 7.46
C LEU A 25 4.41 -6.81 7.46
N VAL A 26 3.14 -7.07 7.13
CA VAL A 26 2.62 -8.44 7.03
C VAL A 26 3.39 -9.24 5.99
N SER A 27 3.66 -8.65 4.82
CA SER A 27 4.44 -9.30 3.76
C SER A 27 5.87 -9.60 4.19
N GLY A 28 6.53 -8.67 4.89
CA GLY A 28 7.89 -8.86 5.42
C GLY A 28 7.96 -9.96 6.48
N ILE A 29 6.96 -10.05 7.37
CA ILE A 29 6.86 -11.14 8.34
C ILE A 29 6.69 -12.49 7.63
N ILE A 30 5.78 -12.58 6.67
CA ILE A 30 5.57 -13.80 5.89
C ILE A 30 6.86 -14.19 5.17
N PHE A 31 7.51 -13.25 4.50
CA PHE A 31 8.77 -13.51 3.79
C PHE A 31 9.85 -14.03 4.74
N SER A 32 10.05 -13.39 5.89
CA SER A 32 11.02 -13.83 6.90
C SER A 32 10.73 -15.23 7.46
N LEU A 33 9.46 -15.61 7.61
CA LEU A 33 9.08 -16.95 8.03
C LEU A 33 9.38 -17.96 6.92
N THR A 34 9.00 -17.67 5.68
CA THR A 34 9.26 -18.55 4.54
C THR A 34 10.75 -18.72 4.27
N SER A 35 11.55 -17.68 4.48
CA SER A 35 13.00 -17.73 4.32
C SER A 35 13.64 -18.62 5.39
N SER A 36 13.17 -18.53 6.65
CA SER A 36 13.64 -19.39 7.75
C SER A 36 13.32 -20.87 7.50
N ILE A 37 12.11 -21.16 6.99
CA ILE A 37 11.71 -22.53 6.62
C ILE A 37 12.58 -23.03 5.46
N ALA A 38 12.77 -22.24 4.42
CA ALA A 38 13.61 -22.61 3.27
C ALA A 38 15.06 -22.90 3.68
N GLU A 39 15.62 -22.12 4.61
CA GLU A 39 16.95 -22.37 5.18
C GLU A 39 17.03 -23.74 5.85
N SER A 40 16.06 -24.05 6.73
CA SER A 40 16.03 -25.34 7.43
C SER A 40 15.87 -26.55 6.51
N MET A 41 15.19 -26.39 5.37
CA MET A 41 14.95 -27.47 4.42
C MET A 41 16.06 -27.66 3.40
N MET A 42 16.66 -26.56 2.92
CA MET A 42 17.62 -26.58 1.81
C MET A 42 19.06 -26.25 2.22
N GLY A 43 19.30 -25.86 3.47
CA GLY A 43 20.63 -25.54 3.99
C GLY A 43 21.27 -24.28 3.37
N ILE A 44 20.47 -23.38 2.80
CA ILE A 44 20.95 -22.15 2.14
C ILE A 44 21.05 -21.02 3.17
N PRO A 45 22.26 -20.61 3.61
CA PRO A 45 22.44 -19.69 4.76
C PRO A 45 22.10 -18.22 4.48
N LEU A 46 21.71 -17.88 3.25
CA LEU A 46 21.41 -16.51 2.82
C LEU A 46 20.06 -15.99 3.32
N ALA A 47 19.23 -16.83 3.93
CA ALA A 47 17.79 -16.58 4.07
C ALA A 47 17.38 -15.91 5.40
N THR A 48 18.08 -16.13 6.51
CA THR A 48 17.73 -15.55 7.81
C THR A 48 18.06 -14.06 7.92
N GLY A 49 19.27 -13.65 7.53
CA GLY A 49 19.69 -12.24 7.61
C GLY A 49 18.90 -11.31 6.69
N LEU A 50 18.62 -11.76 5.46
CA LEU A 50 17.80 -11.02 4.51
C LEU A 50 16.32 -11.00 4.93
N GLY A 51 15.81 -12.08 5.53
CA GLY A 51 14.44 -12.16 6.03
C GLY A 51 14.15 -11.08 7.07
N VAL A 52 15.03 -10.89 8.06
CA VAL A 52 14.84 -9.85 9.09
C VAL A 52 14.89 -8.44 8.48
N LEU A 53 15.78 -8.19 7.53
CA LEU A 53 15.85 -6.90 6.84
C LEU A 53 14.56 -6.58 6.08
N THR A 54 13.90 -7.58 5.49
CA THR A 54 12.63 -7.36 4.80
C THR A 54 11.49 -6.94 5.72
N ILE A 55 11.52 -7.29 7.02
CA ILE A 55 10.51 -6.82 8.00
C ILE A 55 10.58 -5.30 8.17
N VAL A 56 11.77 -4.71 8.04
CA VAL A 56 11.98 -3.26 8.18
C VAL A 56 11.79 -2.54 6.84
N PHE A 57 12.36 -3.08 5.76
CA PHE A 57 12.32 -2.41 4.46
C PHE A 57 10.97 -2.53 3.75
N SER A 58 10.26 -3.65 3.85
CA SER A 58 8.99 -3.87 3.14
C SER A 58 7.90 -2.88 3.57
N PRO A 59 7.65 -2.61 4.87
CA PRO A 59 6.71 -1.57 5.28
C PRO A 59 7.01 -0.20 4.69
N ILE A 60 8.28 0.19 4.67
CA ILE A 60 8.71 1.51 4.16
C ILE A 60 8.46 1.58 2.65
N ALA A 61 8.89 0.55 1.91
CA ALA A 61 8.72 0.48 0.47
C ALA A 61 7.24 0.46 0.07
N TYR A 62 6.44 -0.41 0.68
CA TYR A 62 5.00 -0.51 0.37
C TYR A 62 4.24 0.72 0.83
N GLY A 63 4.61 1.32 1.97
CA GLY A 63 4.03 2.57 2.44
C GLY A 63 4.33 3.73 1.49
N ALA A 64 5.56 3.84 0.98
CA ALA A 64 5.92 4.84 -0.02
C ALA A 64 5.16 4.63 -1.34
N VAL A 65 5.08 3.39 -1.84
CA VAL A 65 4.31 3.05 -3.05
C VAL A 65 2.83 3.35 -2.85
N GLY A 66 2.25 2.98 -1.71
CA GLY A 66 0.85 3.27 -1.37
C GLY A 66 0.57 4.78 -1.31
N TYR A 67 1.48 5.55 -0.71
CA TYR A 67 1.38 7.01 -0.63
C TYR A 67 1.38 7.65 -2.02
N VAL A 68 2.37 7.30 -2.84
CA VAL A 68 2.49 7.82 -4.21
C VAL A 68 1.27 7.42 -5.05
N SER A 69 0.83 6.17 -4.93
CA SER A 69 -0.36 5.67 -5.63
C SER A 69 -1.62 6.43 -5.22
N GLY A 70 -1.81 6.74 -3.94
CA GLY A 70 -2.94 7.54 -3.47
C GLY A 70 -2.91 8.98 -3.93
N TYR A 71 -1.72 9.59 -3.97
CA TYR A 71 -1.56 10.93 -4.51
C TYR A 71 -1.91 11.00 -6.01
N ILE A 72 -1.41 10.04 -6.79
CA ILE A 72 -1.69 9.91 -8.22
C ILE A 72 -3.18 9.61 -8.44
N GLY A 73 -3.74 8.66 -7.71
CA GLY A 73 -5.15 8.25 -7.81
C GLY A 73 -6.11 9.40 -7.56
N ALA A 74 -5.90 10.18 -6.49
CA ALA A 74 -6.70 11.37 -6.21
C ALA A 74 -6.55 12.42 -7.33
N SER A 75 -5.33 12.59 -7.87
CA SER A 75 -5.08 13.51 -8.97
C SER A 75 -5.83 13.12 -10.24
N ILE A 76 -5.82 11.83 -10.59
CA ILE A 76 -6.55 11.29 -11.74
C ILE A 76 -8.05 11.48 -11.51
N TYR A 77 -8.57 11.14 -10.34
CA TYR A 77 -9.97 11.29 -10.01
C TYR A 77 -10.45 12.74 -10.19
N ASN A 78 -9.77 13.68 -9.54
CA ASN A 78 -10.14 15.09 -9.55
C ASN A 78 -10.02 15.74 -10.94
N LYS A 79 -8.95 15.41 -11.69
CA LYS A 79 -8.62 16.11 -12.94
C LYS A 79 -9.22 15.44 -14.17
N ILE A 80 -9.45 14.13 -14.15
CA ILE A 80 -9.82 13.36 -15.32
C ILE A 80 -11.23 12.79 -15.18
N ILE A 81 -11.54 12.17 -14.03
CA ILE A 81 -12.81 11.46 -13.85
C ILE A 81 -13.96 12.44 -13.59
N VAL A 82 -13.79 13.35 -12.62
CA VAL A 82 -14.84 14.29 -12.21
C VAL A 82 -15.33 15.17 -13.37
N PRO A 83 -14.46 15.79 -14.20
CA PRO A 83 -14.93 16.62 -15.32
C PRO A 83 -15.66 15.85 -16.41
N LYS A 84 -15.44 14.52 -16.52
CA LYS A 84 -16.03 13.67 -17.56
C LYS A 84 -17.28 12.93 -17.11
N MET A 85 -17.35 12.57 -15.83
CA MET A 85 -18.37 11.66 -15.30
C MET A 85 -19.23 12.29 -14.19
N GLY A 86 -18.96 13.53 -13.79
CA GLY A 86 -19.76 14.26 -12.79
C GLY A 86 -19.46 13.92 -11.33
N GLY A 87 -18.62 12.90 -11.07
CA GLY A 87 -18.25 12.47 -9.71
C GLY A 87 -18.83 11.11 -9.33
N ILE A 88 -18.78 10.78 -8.03
CA ILE A 88 -19.37 9.54 -7.49
C ILE A 88 -20.57 9.92 -6.63
N GLU A 89 -21.74 9.41 -6.96
CA GLU A 89 -22.94 9.56 -6.15
C GLU A 89 -22.94 8.51 -5.03
N ILE A 90 -23.15 8.97 -3.80
CA ILE A 90 -23.32 8.12 -2.63
C ILE A 90 -24.67 8.40 -1.98
N GLU A 91 -25.37 7.31 -1.67
CA GLU A 91 -26.52 7.31 -0.77
C GLU A 91 -26.00 7.07 0.64
N LEU A 92 -26.29 8.03 1.53
CA LEU A 92 -26.02 7.92 2.95
C LEU A 92 -27.40 7.78 3.60
N GLU A 93 -27.70 6.60 4.14
CA GLU A 93 -28.84 6.36 5.03
C GLU A 93 -28.56 6.94 6.43
#